data_AF-R2R842-F1
#
_entry.id   AF-R2R842-F1
#
_cell.length_a   1.000
_cell.length_b   1.000
_cell.length_c   1.000
_cell.angle_alpha   90.00
_cell.angle_beta   90.00
_cell.angle_gamma   90.00
#
_symmetry.space_group_name_H-M   'P 1'
#
loop_
_entity.id
_entity.type
_entity.pdbx_description
1 polymer ?
#
loop_
_entity_poly.entity_id
_entity_poly.type
_entity_poly.pdbx_seq_one_letter_code
_entity_poly.pdbx_strand_id
1 'polypeptide(L)'
;MRLKKYVVGIFTVVAIFLLAACGSDPRKDFTKALFSIKGDDYNAASFKMKIKDLAYDGDEGGAYVKMIASQLKDMSIDGKYAIDDKTDTMKMDITANLFGEKLPFQFVGNEDNYYMSTSFVSGLIDLANSFDYPIELSKSDLNKLKGKYIDIAEAGDTLTSGELDKKTDPLKNNSLTNAEDSKMGIEVKRLIESFDKQSFKKDKDVVTHTFTKKEIIQIMEKIDEVAKENKDYKKSDDAKEMKDAIKSLKKDIDKLDLKVSINQKSKAFDFEIAFSTIDEEDAEMSMVMTLAVTPQKNDEKIKMPSKKEIISQDDLEAILENITASPFDDLDSDLDLEDDSIDYSDLKDDPEIQKLMDDQLDEMIEQIEANPSAVTEENAKEAREGAKEIFNEEQMKKLNEALDKALDAGTI
;
A
#
# COMPACT_ATOMS: atom_id res chain seq x y z
N MET A 1 44.50 -17.28 -48.46
CA MET A 1 44.15 -18.24 -47.38
C MET A 1 44.02 -17.49 -46.04
N ARG A 2 42.92 -16.76 -45.80
CA ARG A 2 42.60 -16.08 -44.53
C ARG A 2 41.07 -15.89 -44.35
N LEU A 3 40.31 -16.97 -44.52
CA LEU A 3 38.84 -16.91 -44.43
C LEU A 3 38.25 -18.11 -43.65
N LYS A 4 38.93 -18.55 -42.58
CA LYS A 4 38.53 -19.73 -41.79
C LYS A 4 38.39 -19.51 -40.28
N LYS A 5 38.51 -18.28 -39.76
CA LYS A 5 38.35 -18.02 -38.31
C LYS A 5 37.09 -17.24 -37.92
N TYR A 6 36.49 -16.47 -38.84
CA TYR A 6 35.28 -15.69 -38.55
C TYR A 6 33.95 -16.40 -38.89
N VAL A 7 33.98 -17.40 -39.77
CA VAL A 7 32.76 -18.15 -40.15
C VAL A 7 32.37 -19.20 -39.10
N VAL A 8 33.32 -19.68 -38.30
CA VAL A 8 33.05 -20.67 -37.23
C VAL A 8 32.46 -20.00 -35.98
N GLY A 9 32.84 -18.76 -35.66
CA GLY A 9 32.31 -18.03 -34.50
C GLY A 9 30.86 -17.53 -34.65
N ILE A 10 30.40 -17.29 -35.89
CA ILE A 10 29.02 -16.87 -36.16
C ILE A 10 28.06 -18.08 -36.17
N PHE A 11 28.53 -19.26 -36.59
CA PHE A 11 27.69 -20.47 -36.57
C PHE A 11 27.47 -21.04 -35.17
N THR A 12 28.37 -20.83 -34.20
CA THR A 12 28.17 -21.31 -32.82
C THR A 12 27.18 -20.45 -32.02
N VAL A 13 27.12 -19.14 -32.28
CA VAL A 13 26.11 -18.26 -31.64
C VAL A 13 24.71 -18.50 -32.23
N VAL A 14 24.60 -18.74 -33.54
CA VAL A 14 23.31 -19.05 -34.19
C VAL A 14 22.83 -20.47 -33.86
N ALA A 15 23.73 -21.43 -33.61
CA ALA A 15 23.34 -22.80 -33.22
C ALA A 15 22.80 -22.91 -31.78
N ILE A 16 23.21 -22.02 -30.86
CA ILE A 16 22.68 -21.99 -29.49
C ILE A 16 21.27 -21.38 -29.45
N PHE A 17 20.96 -20.44 -30.37
CA PHE A 17 19.59 -19.93 -30.53
C PHE A 17 18.65 -20.91 -31.28
N LEU A 18 19.19 -21.91 -31.99
CA LEU A 18 18.38 -22.92 -32.69
C LEU A 18 18.03 -24.16 -31.85
N LEU A 19 18.61 -24.31 -30.64
CA LEU A 19 18.25 -25.40 -29.71
C LEU A 19 17.07 -25.05 -28.77
N ALA A 20 16.53 -23.82 -28.84
CA ALA A 20 15.28 -23.45 -28.17
C ALA A 20 14.02 -23.81 -28.99
N ALA A 21 14.17 -24.36 -30.20
CA ALA A 21 13.07 -24.56 -31.15
C ALA A 21 12.40 -25.95 -31.10
N CYS A 22 12.35 -26.60 -29.93
CA CYS A 22 11.50 -27.79 -29.73
C CYS A 22 10.84 -27.84 -28.34
N GLY A 23 10.68 -26.69 -27.69
CA GLY A 23 9.88 -26.52 -26.48
C GLY A 23 8.52 -25.90 -26.79
N SER A 24 7.48 -26.32 -26.08
CA SER A 24 6.14 -25.71 -26.08
C SER A 24 6.21 -24.18 -26.00
N ASP A 25 5.24 -23.48 -26.61
CA ASP A 25 5.15 -22.01 -26.54
C ASP A 25 5.12 -21.55 -25.06
N PRO A 26 6.16 -20.88 -24.54
CA PRO A 26 6.24 -20.51 -23.13
C PRO A 26 5.09 -19.61 -22.69
N ARG A 27 4.47 -18.88 -23.62
CA ARG A 27 3.22 -18.13 -23.37
C ARG A 27 2.08 -19.03 -22.96
N LYS A 28 1.84 -20.11 -23.70
CA LYS A 28 0.75 -21.05 -23.44
C LYS A 28 0.99 -21.81 -22.14
N ASP A 29 2.25 -22.15 -21.87
CA ASP A 29 2.64 -22.78 -20.62
C ASP A 29 2.46 -21.83 -19.43
N PHE A 30 2.76 -20.54 -19.60
CA PHE A 30 2.53 -19.49 -18.62
C PHE A 30 1.04 -19.24 -18.39
N THR A 31 0.23 -19.02 -19.43
CA THR A 31 -1.21 -18.79 -19.28
C THR A 31 -1.89 -19.99 -18.65
N LYS A 32 -1.58 -21.21 -19.09
CA LYS A 32 -2.07 -22.42 -18.44
C LYS A 32 -1.69 -22.48 -16.96
N ALA A 33 -0.45 -22.12 -16.60
CA ALA A 33 -0.03 -22.12 -15.21
C ALA A 33 -0.78 -21.05 -14.39
N LEU A 34 -0.88 -19.82 -14.89
CA LEU A 34 -1.55 -18.69 -14.24
C LEU A 34 -3.03 -18.98 -13.92
N PHE A 35 -3.76 -19.52 -14.89
CA PHE A 35 -5.18 -19.83 -14.72
C PHE A 35 -5.44 -21.13 -13.91
N SER A 36 -4.41 -21.95 -13.66
CA SER A 36 -4.48 -23.17 -12.84
C SER A 36 -3.71 -23.09 -11.52
N ILE A 37 -3.52 -21.87 -10.99
CA ILE A 37 -2.91 -21.63 -9.67
C ILE A 37 -3.83 -22.15 -8.56
N LYS A 38 -5.15 -22.01 -8.71
CA LYS A 38 -6.14 -22.67 -7.84
C LYS A 38 -6.22 -24.14 -8.23
N GLY A 39 -5.40 -24.97 -7.59
CA GLY A 39 -5.54 -26.41 -7.71
C GLY A 39 -6.52 -26.91 -6.67
N ASP A 40 -7.45 -27.79 -7.06
CA ASP A 40 -8.34 -28.53 -6.14
C ASP A 40 -7.57 -29.32 -5.06
N ASP A 41 -6.27 -29.51 -5.28
CA ASP A 41 -5.35 -30.21 -4.39
C ASP A 41 -4.87 -29.40 -3.18
N TYR A 42 -5.05 -28.07 -3.17
CA TYR A 42 -4.49 -27.18 -2.15
C TYR A 42 -5.59 -26.30 -1.53
N ASN A 43 -5.75 -26.42 -0.22
CA ASN A 43 -6.70 -25.64 0.58
C ASN A 43 -6.00 -24.72 1.59
N ALA A 44 -4.68 -24.55 1.48
CA ALA A 44 -3.89 -23.65 2.30
C ALA A 44 -2.74 -23.05 1.48
N ALA A 45 -2.16 -21.96 1.97
CA ALA A 45 -0.88 -21.46 1.46
C ALA A 45 -0.16 -20.63 2.52
N SER A 46 1.17 -20.58 2.41
CA SER A 46 1.97 -19.56 3.09
C SER A 46 2.34 -18.46 2.12
N PHE A 47 2.32 -17.21 2.56
CA PHE A 47 2.76 -16.07 1.79
C PHE A 47 3.80 -15.24 2.55
N LYS A 48 4.65 -14.56 1.79
CA LYS A 48 5.61 -13.59 2.32
C LYS A 48 5.63 -12.37 1.41
N MET A 49 5.29 -11.22 1.97
CA MET A 49 5.39 -9.92 1.34
C MET A 49 6.59 -9.17 1.89
N LYS A 50 7.36 -8.50 1.04
CA LYS A 50 8.51 -7.69 1.44
C LYS A 50 8.71 -6.51 0.49
N ILE A 51 9.05 -5.34 1.05
CA ILE A 51 9.64 -4.23 0.29
C ILE A 51 11.10 -4.60 0.02
N LYS A 52 11.41 -4.93 -1.24
CA LYS A 52 12.75 -5.31 -1.68
C LYS A 52 13.63 -4.09 -1.89
N ASP A 53 13.05 -3.02 -2.41
CA ASP A 53 13.74 -1.76 -2.63
C ASP A 53 12.78 -0.58 -2.50
N LEU A 54 13.33 0.56 -2.10
CA LEU A 54 12.65 1.85 -1.95
C LEU A 54 13.69 2.95 -2.11
N ALA A 55 13.44 3.88 -3.02
CA ALA A 55 14.29 5.03 -3.25
C ALA A 55 13.44 6.29 -3.43
N TYR A 56 13.99 7.40 -2.96
CA TYR A 56 13.47 8.74 -3.11
C TYR A 56 14.68 9.67 -3.30
N ASP A 57 14.63 10.55 -4.30
CA ASP A 57 15.73 11.43 -4.68
C ASP A 57 15.41 12.93 -4.56
N GLY A 58 14.29 13.30 -3.94
CA GLY A 58 13.99 14.70 -3.62
C GLY A 58 15.00 15.34 -2.66
N ASP A 59 15.23 16.65 -2.87
CA ASP A 59 16.25 17.44 -2.19
C ASP A 59 15.81 17.92 -0.78
N GLU A 60 14.52 18.23 -0.59
CA GLU A 60 13.97 18.61 0.72
C GLU A 60 13.68 17.39 1.60
N GLY A 61 14.16 17.40 2.86
CA GLY A 61 13.96 16.30 3.79
C GLY A 61 14.63 14.96 3.39
N GLY A 62 15.37 14.92 2.28
CA GLY A 62 15.87 13.71 1.64
C GLY A 62 16.72 12.80 2.54
N ALA A 63 17.42 13.35 3.54
CA ALA A 63 18.15 12.56 4.53
C ALA A 63 17.22 11.77 5.47
N TYR A 64 16.15 12.40 5.97
CA TYR A 64 15.13 11.75 6.80
C TYR A 64 14.32 10.75 5.98
N VAL A 65 13.94 11.10 4.75
CA VAL A 65 13.22 10.19 3.85
C VAL A 65 14.09 8.99 3.48
N LYS A 66 15.38 9.17 3.20
CA LYS A 66 16.33 8.05 2.96
C LYS A 66 16.50 7.16 4.20
N MET A 67 16.52 7.76 5.40
CA MET A 67 16.57 7.01 6.65
C MET A 67 15.30 6.18 6.85
N ILE A 68 14.11 6.77 6.72
CA ILE A 68 12.82 6.06 6.80
C ILE A 68 12.74 4.97 5.73
N ALA A 69 13.08 5.29 4.48
CA ALA A 69 13.09 4.34 3.39
C ALA A 69 14.01 3.13 3.65
N SER A 70 15.16 3.35 4.30
CA SER A 70 16.06 2.26 4.68
C SER A 70 15.44 1.33 5.72
N GLN A 71 14.70 1.86 6.70
CA GLN A 71 14.01 1.08 7.72
C GLN A 71 12.81 0.31 7.13
N LEU A 72 12.09 0.91 6.17
CA LEU A 72 10.96 0.26 5.50
C LEU A 72 11.38 -0.98 4.67
N LYS A 73 12.63 -1.04 4.16
CA LYS A 73 13.13 -2.20 3.39
C LYS A 73 13.25 -3.48 4.22
N ASP A 74 13.34 -3.37 5.55
CA ASP A 74 13.41 -4.53 6.43
C ASP A 74 12.03 -5.00 6.89
N MET A 75 10.97 -4.27 6.54
CA MET A 75 9.61 -4.68 6.82
C MET A 75 9.18 -5.88 5.96
N SER A 76 8.51 -6.83 6.58
CA SER A 76 7.90 -7.95 5.88
C SER A 76 6.62 -8.40 6.54
N ILE A 77 5.67 -8.83 5.72
CA ILE A 77 4.43 -9.46 6.18
C ILE A 77 4.51 -10.92 5.79
N ASP A 78 4.67 -11.79 6.79
CA ASP A 78 4.60 -13.23 6.61
C ASP A 78 3.20 -13.69 7.00
N GLY A 79 2.64 -14.66 6.29
CA GLY A 79 1.34 -15.19 6.67
C GLY A 79 1.06 -16.57 6.12
N LYS A 80 0.00 -17.17 6.64
CA LYS A 80 -0.54 -18.45 6.20
C LYS A 80 -2.04 -18.37 6.25
N TYR A 81 -2.71 -18.94 5.26
CA TYR A 81 -4.14 -19.17 5.33
C TYR A 81 -4.45 -20.64 5.09
N ALA A 82 -5.58 -21.07 5.62
CA ALA A 82 -6.17 -22.38 5.38
C ALA A 82 -7.69 -22.23 5.27
N ILE A 83 -8.29 -23.08 4.44
CA ILE A 83 -9.72 -23.17 4.19
C ILE A 83 -10.15 -24.61 4.47
N ASP A 84 -11.24 -24.79 5.21
CA ASP A 84 -11.90 -26.08 5.41
C ASP A 84 -13.24 -26.06 4.69
N ASP A 85 -13.24 -26.56 3.45
CA ASP A 85 -14.42 -26.62 2.58
C ASP A 85 -15.59 -27.41 3.19
N LYS A 86 -15.34 -28.30 4.17
CA LYS A 86 -16.41 -29.09 4.81
C LYS A 86 -17.23 -28.28 5.80
N THR A 87 -16.59 -27.31 6.44
CA THR A 87 -17.22 -26.45 7.44
C THR A 87 -17.41 -25.03 6.93
N ASP A 88 -16.94 -24.74 5.71
CA ASP A 88 -16.90 -23.42 5.10
C ASP A 88 -16.23 -22.39 6.02
N THR A 89 -15.10 -22.79 6.62
CA THR A 89 -14.34 -21.96 7.54
C THR A 89 -12.97 -21.64 6.98
N MET A 90 -12.47 -20.45 7.30
CA MET A 90 -11.15 -19.98 6.95
C MET A 90 -10.38 -19.54 8.20
N LYS A 91 -9.07 -19.75 8.16
CA LYS A 91 -8.13 -19.24 9.15
C LYS A 91 -7.00 -18.53 8.42
N MET A 92 -6.60 -17.37 8.90
CA MET A 92 -5.46 -16.63 8.40
C MET A 92 -4.59 -16.16 9.56
N ASP A 93 -3.34 -16.59 9.58
CA ASP A 93 -2.32 -16.13 10.51
C ASP A 93 -1.40 -15.16 9.76
N ILE A 94 -1.23 -13.93 10.26
CA ILE A 94 -0.35 -12.90 9.70
C ILE A 94 0.66 -12.49 10.78
N THR A 95 1.88 -12.19 10.38
CA THR A 95 2.90 -11.57 11.21
C THR A 95 3.51 -10.43 10.42
N ALA A 96 3.21 -9.20 10.82
CA ALA A 96 3.90 -8.02 10.32
C ALA A 96 5.19 -7.85 11.13
N ASN A 97 6.32 -7.80 10.45
CA ASN A 97 7.62 -7.51 11.05
C ASN A 97 7.89 -6.03 10.75
N LEU A 98 7.79 -5.18 11.77
CA LEU A 98 7.89 -3.72 11.65
C LEU A 98 8.94 -3.24 12.64
N PHE A 99 9.95 -2.49 12.16
CA PHE A 99 10.99 -1.89 13.01
C PHE A 99 11.72 -2.88 13.96
N GLY A 100 11.81 -4.16 13.58
CA GLY A 100 12.42 -5.21 14.41
C GLY A 100 11.44 -5.96 15.31
N GLU A 101 10.22 -5.44 15.49
CA GLU A 101 9.15 -6.05 16.28
C GLU A 101 8.20 -6.88 15.43
N LYS A 102 7.49 -7.82 16.09
CA LYS A 102 6.54 -8.73 15.46
C LYS A 102 5.12 -8.45 15.94
N LEU A 103 4.25 -8.06 15.01
CA LEU A 103 2.84 -7.87 15.25
C LEU A 103 2.07 -9.08 14.68
N PRO A 104 1.61 -10.01 15.53
CA PRO A 104 0.81 -11.14 15.10
C PRO A 104 -0.65 -10.74 14.95
N PHE A 105 -1.26 -11.09 13.83
CA PHE A 105 -2.71 -11.05 13.64
C PHE A 105 -3.20 -12.45 13.31
N GLN A 106 -4.35 -12.83 13.84
CA GLN A 106 -4.99 -14.09 13.48
C GLN A 106 -6.47 -13.83 13.26
N PHE A 107 -6.96 -14.29 12.11
CA PHE A 107 -8.34 -14.22 11.71
C PHE A 107 -8.91 -15.63 11.59
N VAL A 108 -10.13 -15.84 12.06
CA VAL A 108 -10.89 -17.07 11.90
C VAL A 108 -12.32 -16.69 11.56
N GLY A 109 -12.89 -17.28 10.51
CA GLY A 109 -14.23 -16.89 10.08
C GLY A 109 -14.91 -17.93 9.18
N ASN A 110 -16.19 -17.66 8.93
CA ASN A 110 -17.02 -18.27 7.88
C ASN A 110 -17.88 -17.18 7.23
N GLU A 111 -18.77 -17.54 6.30
CA GLU A 111 -19.62 -16.58 5.59
C GLU A 111 -20.35 -15.59 6.53
N ASP A 112 -20.78 -16.04 7.71
CA ASP A 112 -21.61 -15.28 8.63
C ASP A 112 -20.85 -14.59 9.77
N ASN A 113 -19.69 -15.09 10.18
CA ASN A 113 -19.00 -14.65 11.39
C ASN A 113 -17.49 -14.52 11.17
N TYR A 114 -16.91 -13.40 11.58
CA TYR A 114 -15.49 -13.13 11.44
C TYR A 114 -14.89 -12.66 12.76
N TYR A 115 -13.80 -13.32 13.15
CA TYR A 115 -13.16 -13.10 14.44
C TYR A 115 -11.69 -12.77 14.26
N MET A 116 -11.21 -11.80 15.03
CA MET A 116 -9.79 -11.43 15.11
C MET A 116 -9.23 -11.74 16.49
N SER A 117 -8.13 -12.48 16.59
CA SER A 117 -7.46 -12.73 17.87
C SER A 117 -6.94 -11.44 18.47
N THR A 118 -7.06 -11.28 19.79
CA THR A 118 -6.48 -10.16 20.57
C THR A 118 -4.95 -10.22 20.71
N SER A 119 -4.28 -11.21 20.11
CA SER A 119 -2.82 -11.36 20.20
C SER A 119 -2.03 -10.19 19.63
N PHE A 120 -2.62 -9.40 18.73
CA PHE A 120 -1.99 -8.18 18.19
C PHE A 120 -1.73 -7.12 19.28
N VAL A 121 -2.53 -7.09 20.36
CA VAL A 121 -2.42 -6.07 21.43
C VAL A 121 -1.05 -6.15 22.10
N SER A 122 -0.54 -7.34 22.40
CA SER A 122 0.81 -7.50 22.94
C SER A 122 1.88 -7.01 21.96
N GLY A 123 1.71 -7.28 20.66
CA GLY A 123 2.64 -6.79 19.64
C GLY A 123 2.62 -5.27 19.48
N LEU A 124 1.47 -4.62 19.68
CA LEU A 124 1.38 -3.15 19.69
C LEU A 124 2.08 -2.54 20.90
N ILE A 125 1.96 -3.16 22.08
CA ILE A 125 2.67 -2.73 23.29
C ILE A 125 4.19 -2.85 23.10
N ASP A 126 4.65 -3.99 22.58
CA ASP A 126 6.08 -4.20 22.28
C ASP A 126 6.58 -3.16 21.26
N LEU A 127 5.78 -2.85 20.24
CA LEU A 127 6.09 -1.80 19.26
C LEU A 127 6.16 -0.41 19.93
N ALA A 128 5.17 0.00 20.71
CA ALA A 128 5.17 1.29 21.40
C ALA A 128 6.39 1.44 22.33
N ASN A 129 6.71 0.38 23.09
CA ASN A 129 7.88 0.33 23.95
C ASN A 129 9.20 0.45 23.15
N SER A 130 9.25 -0.03 21.90
CA SER A 130 10.43 0.13 21.04
C SER A 130 10.71 1.59 20.63
N PHE A 131 9.68 2.44 20.72
CA PHE A 131 9.75 3.90 20.49
C PHE A 131 9.81 4.70 21.80
N ASP A 132 10.17 4.06 22.92
CA ASP A 132 10.23 4.69 24.25
C ASP A 132 8.88 5.26 24.74
N TYR A 133 7.75 4.72 24.25
CA TYR A 133 6.42 4.97 24.80
C TYR A 133 6.03 3.83 25.74
N PRO A 134 6.23 3.96 27.06
CA PRO A 134 6.01 2.88 28.02
C PRO A 134 4.51 2.64 28.23
N ILE A 135 3.94 1.75 27.42
CA ILE A 135 2.55 1.31 27.60
C ILE A 135 2.57 0.03 28.42
N GLU A 136 1.93 0.05 29.60
CA GLU A 136 1.77 -1.13 30.44
C GLU A 136 0.29 -1.43 30.70
N LEU A 137 -0.15 -2.62 30.29
CA LEU A 137 -1.47 -3.12 30.67
C LEU A 137 -1.46 -3.77 32.05
N SER A 138 -2.57 -3.63 32.77
CA SER A 138 -2.74 -4.33 34.04
C SER A 138 -2.76 -5.85 33.85
N LYS A 139 -2.40 -6.60 34.90
CA LYS A 139 -2.53 -8.08 34.88
C LYS A 139 -3.96 -8.54 34.64
N SER A 140 -4.95 -7.74 35.02
CA SER A 140 -6.36 -8.05 34.77
C SER A 140 -6.64 -8.01 33.27
N ASP A 141 -6.18 -6.96 32.59
CA ASP A 141 -6.44 -6.73 31.17
C ASP A 141 -5.71 -7.75 30.30
N LEU A 142 -4.45 -8.05 30.63
CA LEU A 142 -3.70 -9.13 29.98
C LEU A 142 -4.42 -10.49 30.09
N ASN A 143 -5.03 -10.79 31.25
CA ASN A 143 -5.81 -12.02 31.43
C ASN A 143 -7.13 -11.99 30.65
N LYS A 144 -7.78 -10.82 30.53
CA LYS A 144 -8.98 -10.64 29.70
C LYS A 144 -8.67 -10.84 28.23
N LEU A 145 -7.51 -10.41 27.74
CA LEU A 145 -7.12 -10.56 26.34
C LEU A 145 -6.64 -11.98 26.00
N LYS A 146 -5.99 -12.69 26.92
CA LYS A 146 -5.28 -13.94 26.59
C LYS A 146 -6.18 -14.99 25.93
N GLY A 147 -5.84 -15.33 24.68
CA GLY A 147 -6.55 -16.36 23.90
C GLY A 147 -7.97 -15.98 23.51
N LYS A 148 -8.30 -14.68 23.57
CA LYS A 148 -9.59 -14.16 23.13
C LYS A 148 -9.59 -13.74 21.67
N TYR A 149 -10.79 -13.55 21.18
CA TYR A 149 -11.12 -13.05 19.87
C TYR A 149 -12.12 -11.91 19.98
N ILE A 150 -12.03 -11.00 19.04
CA ILE A 150 -12.94 -9.88 18.82
C ILE A 150 -13.86 -10.29 17.69
N ASP A 151 -15.16 -10.11 17.87
CA ASP A 151 -16.13 -10.20 16.76
C ASP A 151 -16.01 -8.92 15.94
N ILE A 152 -15.55 -9.03 14.69
CA ILE A 152 -15.27 -7.87 13.82
C ILE A 152 -16.57 -7.16 13.44
N ALA A 153 -17.68 -7.89 13.32
CA ALA A 153 -18.97 -7.29 12.95
C ALA A 153 -19.57 -6.48 14.10
N GLU A 154 -19.29 -6.87 15.35
CA GLU A 154 -19.72 -6.15 16.55
C GLU A 154 -18.78 -4.99 16.89
N ALA A 155 -17.46 -5.21 16.81
CA ALA A 155 -16.44 -4.24 17.18
C ALA A 155 -16.01 -3.30 16.03
N GLY A 156 -16.75 -3.28 14.91
CA GLY A 156 -16.41 -2.49 13.74
C GLY A 156 -16.18 -1.01 14.05
N ASP A 157 -17.04 -0.42 14.87
CA ASP A 157 -16.96 0.99 15.27
C ASP A 157 -15.78 1.26 16.24
N THR A 158 -15.38 0.26 17.03
CA THR A 158 -14.23 0.37 17.96
C THR A 158 -12.89 0.18 17.24
N LEU A 159 -12.85 -0.61 16.16
CA LEU A 159 -11.62 -0.92 15.42
C LEU A 159 -11.37 -0.02 14.21
N THR A 160 -12.37 0.74 13.76
CA THR A 160 -12.28 1.57 12.57
C THR A 160 -12.81 2.97 12.84
N SER A 161 -12.15 4.00 12.30
CA SER A 161 -12.55 5.41 12.45
C SER A 161 -13.72 5.82 11.54
N GLY A 162 -14.58 4.87 11.14
CA GLY A 162 -15.72 5.13 10.26
C GLY A 162 -16.73 3.99 10.28
N GLU A 163 -18.02 4.31 10.12
CA GLU A 163 -19.09 3.31 10.05
C GLU A 163 -18.79 2.31 8.91
N LEU A 164 -18.53 1.05 9.26
CA LEU A 164 -18.46 -0.04 8.28
C LEU A 164 -19.83 -0.15 7.59
N ASP A 165 -19.89 0.21 6.30
CA ASP A 165 -21.12 0.07 5.52
C ASP A 165 -21.51 -1.41 5.45
N LYS A 166 -22.55 -1.77 6.22
CA LYS A 166 -23.11 -3.13 6.32
C LYS A 166 -23.61 -3.70 4.98
N LYS A 167 -23.59 -2.91 3.91
CA LYS A 167 -24.03 -3.31 2.56
C LYS A 167 -22.91 -3.80 1.65
N THR A 168 -21.66 -3.45 1.91
CA THR A 168 -20.53 -4.01 1.17
C THR A 168 -20.02 -5.22 1.92
N ASP A 169 -20.49 -6.40 1.51
CA ASP A 169 -19.87 -7.64 1.92
C ASP A 169 -18.80 -7.99 0.87
N PRO A 170 -17.52 -7.66 1.12
CA PRO A 170 -16.44 -7.90 0.17
C PRO A 170 -16.19 -9.39 -0.08
N LEU A 171 -16.80 -10.28 0.71
CA LEU A 171 -16.62 -11.74 0.64
C LEU A 171 -17.84 -12.46 0.04
N LYS A 172 -19.05 -11.86 0.06
CA LYS A 172 -20.25 -12.42 -0.61
C LYS A 172 -20.16 -12.49 -2.13
N ASN A 173 -19.22 -11.78 -2.75
CA ASN A 173 -18.99 -11.92 -4.19
C ASN A 173 -18.04 -13.10 -4.46
N ASN A 174 -18.63 -14.29 -4.51
CA ASN A 174 -18.02 -15.55 -4.97
C ASN A 174 -17.59 -15.55 -6.46
N SER A 175 -17.15 -14.42 -7.01
CA SER A 175 -16.62 -14.27 -8.38
C SER A 175 -15.22 -14.86 -8.57
N LEU A 176 -14.69 -15.53 -7.54
CA LEU A 176 -13.43 -16.27 -7.56
C LEU A 176 -13.60 -17.75 -7.96
N THR A 177 -14.80 -18.17 -8.40
CA THR A 177 -15.06 -19.52 -8.92
C THR A 177 -14.93 -19.55 -10.46
N ASN A 178 -14.03 -20.42 -10.95
CA ASN A 178 -13.73 -20.69 -12.37
C ASN A 178 -13.47 -19.46 -13.26
N ALA A 179 -12.55 -18.59 -12.84
CA ALA A 179 -12.08 -17.47 -13.67
C ALA A 179 -11.70 -17.91 -15.09
N GLU A 180 -11.10 -19.10 -15.28
CA GLU A 180 -10.68 -19.63 -16.58
C GLU A 180 -11.82 -19.80 -17.59
N ASP A 181 -13.00 -20.25 -17.15
CA ASP A 181 -14.14 -20.55 -18.03
C ASP A 181 -15.10 -19.38 -18.19
N SER A 182 -14.95 -18.35 -17.36
CA SER A 182 -15.71 -17.10 -17.50
C SER A 182 -15.34 -16.38 -18.80
N LYS A 183 -16.29 -15.63 -19.39
CA LYS A 183 -16.00 -14.77 -20.54
C LYS A 183 -14.82 -13.83 -20.25
N MET A 184 -14.77 -13.28 -19.05
CA MET A 184 -13.68 -12.42 -18.59
C MET A 184 -12.32 -13.12 -18.69
N GLY A 185 -12.19 -14.32 -18.10
CA GLY A 185 -10.93 -15.05 -18.13
C GLY A 185 -10.55 -15.53 -19.52
N ILE A 186 -11.51 -15.92 -20.37
CA ILE A 186 -11.24 -16.29 -21.76
C ILE A 186 -10.66 -15.09 -22.53
N GLU A 187 -11.24 -13.90 -22.40
CA GLU A 187 -10.78 -12.70 -23.11
C GLU A 187 -9.43 -12.21 -22.58
N VAL A 188 -9.21 -12.21 -21.26
CA VAL A 188 -7.91 -11.87 -20.65
C VAL A 188 -6.84 -12.90 -21.05
N LYS A 189 -7.14 -14.19 -21.05
CA LYS A 189 -6.22 -15.25 -21.50
C LYS A 189 -5.82 -15.05 -22.95
N ARG A 190 -6.78 -14.76 -23.84
CA ARG A 190 -6.50 -14.45 -25.26
C ARG A 190 -5.60 -13.23 -25.40
N LEU A 191 -5.83 -12.18 -24.61
CA LEU A 191 -5.00 -10.99 -24.61
C LEU A 191 -3.56 -11.31 -24.20
N ILE A 192 -3.36 -12.04 -23.10
CA ILE A 192 -2.01 -12.43 -22.64
C ILE A 192 -1.30 -13.30 -23.68
N GLU A 193 -2.01 -14.23 -24.33
CA GLU A 193 -1.45 -15.06 -25.41
C GLU A 193 -1.09 -14.27 -26.68
N SER A 194 -1.65 -13.06 -26.85
CA SER A 194 -1.34 -12.16 -27.97
C SER A 194 -0.06 -11.35 -27.78
N PHE A 195 0.46 -11.25 -26.55
CA PHE A 195 1.69 -10.54 -26.24
C PHE A 195 2.93 -11.21 -26.87
N ASP A 196 4.04 -10.47 -26.94
CA ASP A 196 5.26 -10.95 -27.60
C ASP A 196 5.77 -12.24 -26.94
N LYS A 197 5.93 -13.29 -27.73
CA LYS A 197 6.44 -14.58 -27.29
C LYS A 197 7.77 -14.48 -26.55
N GLN A 198 8.65 -13.58 -26.97
CA GLN A 198 9.99 -13.45 -26.38
C GLN A 198 9.98 -12.84 -24.98
N SER A 199 8.88 -12.19 -24.57
CA SER A 199 8.71 -11.67 -23.22
C SER A 199 8.40 -12.76 -22.17
N PHE A 200 8.15 -14.00 -22.60
CA PHE A 200 7.84 -15.14 -21.74
C PHE A 200 9.04 -16.07 -21.69
N LYS A 201 9.44 -16.43 -20.47
CA LYS A 201 10.59 -17.28 -20.20
C LYS A 201 10.13 -18.57 -19.55
N LYS A 202 10.81 -19.66 -19.88
CA LYS A 202 10.65 -20.95 -19.22
C LYS A 202 12.02 -21.49 -18.85
N ASP A 203 12.24 -21.71 -17.56
CA ASP A 203 13.41 -22.40 -17.03
C ASP A 203 12.94 -23.60 -16.21
N LYS A 204 13.21 -24.81 -16.71
CA LYS A 204 12.74 -26.08 -16.14
C LYS A 204 11.22 -26.05 -15.89
N ASP A 205 10.84 -26.06 -14.62
CA ASP A 205 9.45 -26.08 -14.15
C ASP A 205 8.91 -24.68 -13.86
N VAL A 206 9.68 -23.61 -14.08
CA VAL A 206 9.27 -22.22 -13.79
C VAL A 206 8.98 -21.48 -15.09
N VAL A 207 7.79 -20.90 -15.17
CA VAL A 207 7.39 -19.98 -16.24
C VAL A 207 7.30 -18.56 -15.69
N THR A 208 7.87 -17.61 -16.42
CA THR A 208 7.99 -16.22 -15.98
C THR A 208 7.60 -15.25 -17.09
N HIS A 209 6.92 -14.18 -16.72
CA HIS A 209 6.68 -13.03 -17.58
C HIS A 209 6.71 -11.74 -16.75
N THR A 210 7.20 -10.66 -17.34
CA THR A 210 7.13 -9.32 -16.75
C THR A 210 6.13 -8.50 -17.55
N PHE A 211 4.95 -8.28 -16.97
CA PHE A 211 3.96 -7.39 -17.54
C PHE A 211 4.42 -5.95 -17.37
N THR A 212 4.57 -5.26 -18.49
CA THR A 212 4.89 -3.83 -18.51
C THR A 212 3.65 -2.99 -18.21
N LYS A 213 3.85 -1.71 -17.86
CA LYS A 213 2.79 -0.70 -17.69
C LYS A 213 1.77 -0.74 -18.83
N LYS A 214 2.26 -0.86 -20.07
CA LYS A 214 1.43 -0.92 -21.27
C LYS A 214 0.55 -2.18 -21.31
N GLU A 215 1.12 -3.34 -21.01
CA GLU A 215 0.36 -4.61 -20.98
C GLU A 215 -0.66 -4.62 -19.84
N ILE A 216 -0.32 -4.07 -18.67
CA ILE A 216 -1.24 -3.92 -17.53
C ILE A 216 -2.43 -3.04 -17.93
N ILE A 217 -2.18 -1.87 -18.55
CA ILE A 217 -3.25 -1.00 -19.07
C ILE A 217 -4.13 -1.75 -20.07
N GLN A 218 -3.55 -2.53 -20.99
CA GLN A 218 -4.33 -3.32 -21.95
C GLN A 218 -5.21 -4.38 -21.26
N ILE A 219 -4.71 -5.02 -20.20
CA ILE A 219 -5.49 -5.97 -19.40
C ILE A 219 -6.65 -5.25 -18.70
N MET A 220 -6.40 -4.11 -18.06
CA MET A 220 -7.45 -3.31 -17.40
C MET A 220 -8.51 -2.81 -18.37
N GLU A 221 -8.10 -2.30 -19.54
CA GLU A 221 -9.01 -1.88 -20.61
C GLU A 221 -9.87 -3.05 -21.11
N LYS A 222 -9.28 -4.26 -21.22
CA LYS A 222 -10.03 -5.46 -21.62
C LYS A 222 -11.04 -5.88 -20.55
N ILE A 223 -10.67 -5.78 -19.27
CA ILE A 223 -11.58 -6.05 -18.15
C ILE A 223 -12.76 -5.07 -18.19
N ASP A 224 -12.50 -3.76 -18.31
CA ASP A 224 -13.52 -2.72 -18.42
C ASP A 224 -14.44 -2.95 -19.65
N GLU A 225 -13.87 -3.31 -20.81
CA GLU A 225 -14.62 -3.62 -22.03
C GLU A 225 -15.62 -4.77 -21.82
N VAL A 226 -15.17 -5.88 -21.21
CA VAL A 226 -16.04 -7.04 -20.96
C VAL A 226 -17.06 -6.73 -19.86
N ALA A 227 -16.65 -6.03 -18.80
CA ALA A 227 -17.53 -5.67 -17.68
C ALA A 227 -18.67 -4.74 -18.11
N LYS A 228 -18.42 -3.83 -19.07
CA LYS A 228 -19.46 -2.96 -19.67
C LYS A 228 -20.62 -3.70 -20.32
N GLU A 229 -20.50 -4.98 -20.63
CA GLU A 229 -21.64 -5.75 -21.12
C GLU A 229 -22.72 -5.93 -20.03
N ASN A 230 -22.33 -5.90 -18.76
CA ASN A 230 -23.23 -5.88 -17.62
C ASN A 230 -23.82 -4.46 -17.43
N LYS A 231 -25.16 -4.39 -17.33
CA LYS A 231 -25.89 -3.13 -17.14
C LYS A 231 -25.68 -2.53 -15.75
N ASP A 232 -25.40 -3.36 -14.75
CA ASP A 232 -25.21 -2.93 -13.36
C ASP A 232 -23.83 -2.29 -13.21
N TYR A 233 -22.79 -2.90 -13.78
CA TYR A 233 -21.45 -2.31 -13.85
C TYR A 233 -21.45 -0.94 -14.51
N LYS A 234 -22.18 -0.77 -15.62
CA LYS A 234 -22.28 0.53 -16.31
C LYS A 234 -22.84 1.67 -15.45
N LYS A 235 -23.57 1.33 -14.38
CA LYS A 235 -24.22 2.28 -13.48
C LYS A 235 -23.55 2.34 -12.11
N SER A 236 -22.58 1.47 -11.83
CA SER A 236 -21.84 1.46 -10.57
C SER A 236 -20.67 2.44 -10.61
N ASP A 237 -20.20 2.80 -9.43
CA ASP A 237 -18.98 3.59 -9.27
C ASP A 237 -17.74 2.83 -9.76
N ASP A 238 -17.77 1.48 -9.78
CA ASP A 238 -16.69 0.63 -10.30
C ASP A 238 -16.27 0.98 -11.74
N ALA A 239 -17.22 1.37 -12.60
CA ALA A 239 -16.92 1.74 -13.98
C ALA A 239 -16.25 3.12 -14.10
N LYS A 240 -16.45 4.00 -13.12
CA LYS A 240 -15.75 5.28 -13.01
C LYS A 240 -14.36 5.06 -12.41
N GLU A 241 -14.27 4.33 -11.30
CA GLU A 241 -13.03 3.99 -10.63
C GLU A 241 -12.03 3.29 -11.55
N MET A 242 -12.49 2.32 -12.35
CA MET A 242 -11.63 1.64 -13.33
C MET A 242 -11.05 2.61 -14.37
N LYS A 243 -11.85 3.57 -14.85
CA LYS A 243 -11.36 4.57 -15.82
C LYS A 243 -10.37 5.54 -15.18
N ASP A 244 -10.65 5.97 -13.96
CA ASP A 244 -9.79 6.89 -13.21
C ASP A 244 -8.46 6.21 -12.88
N ALA A 245 -8.46 4.93 -12.49
CA ALA A 245 -7.26 4.12 -12.31
C ALA A 245 -6.46 3.97 -13.60
N ILE A 246 -7.08 3.65 -14.74
CA ILE A 246 -6.41 3.58 -16.05
C ILE A 246 -5.81 4.94 -16.43
N LYS A 247 -6.53 6.04 -16.17
CA LYS A 247 -6.07 7.41 -16.45
C LYS A 247 -4.85 7.77 -15.59
N SER A 248 -4.91 7.48 -14.29
CA SER A 248 -3.80 7.76 -13.37
C SER A 248 -2.58 6.92 -13.73
N LEU A 249 -2.73 5.62 -14.00
CA LEU A 249 -1.65 4.79 -14.51
C LEU A 249 -1.01 5.40 -15.76
N LYS A 250 -1.81 5.91 -16.70
CA LYS A 250 -1.28 6.55 -17.92
C LYS A 250 -0.49 7.82 -17.62
N LYS A 251 -1.00 8.68 -16.73
CA LYS A 251 -0.52 10.04 -16.52
C LYS A 251 0.56 10.16 -15.43
N ASP A 252 0.34 9.54 -14.28
CA ASP A 252 1.03 9.86 -13.03
C ASP A 252 2.06 8.79 -12.62
N ILE A 253 2.09 7.63 -13.30
CA ILE A 253 3.03 6.53 -13.00
C ILE A 253 4.04 6.37 -14.13
N ASP A 254 5.32 6.65 -13.94
CA ASP A 254 6.32 6.54 -15.01
C ASP A 254 6.62 5.09 -15.37
N LYS A 255 6.81 4.26 -14.35
CA LYS A 255 7.12 2.84 -14.51
C LYS A 255 6.18 2.00 -13.68
N LEU A 256 5.71 0.92 -14.28
CA LEU A 256 5.04 -0.16 -13.57
C LEU A 256 5.41 -1.47 -14.27
N ASP A 257 6.16 -2.32 -13.59
CA ASP A 257 6.50 -3.66 -14.05
C ASP A 257 6.01 -4.69 -13.03
N LEU A 258 5.20 -5.65 -13.47
CA LEU A 258 4.74 -6.77 -12.66
C LEU A 258 5.39 -8.06 -13.20
N LYS A 259 6.42 -8.54 -12.51
CA LYS A 259 7.02 -9.83 -12.80
C LYS A 259 6.27 -10.93 -12.06
N VAL A 260 5.79 -11.91 -12.81
CA VAL A 260 5.11 -13.11 -12.30
C VAL A 260 5.96 -14.32 -12.63
N SER A 261 6.29 -15.13 -11.63
CA SER A 261 6.98 -16.42 -11.81
C SER A 261 6.14 -17.53 -11.18
N ILE A 262 5.92 -18.62 -11.91
CA ILE A 262 5.06 -19.72 -11.45
C ILE A 262 5.79 -21.04 -11.63
N ASN A 263 5.91 -21.81 -10.56
CA ASN A 263 6.38 -23.19 -10.60
C ASN A 263 5.22 -24.11 -11.02
N GLN A 264 5.33 -24.70 -12.20
CA GLN A 264 4.29 -25.54 -12.80
C GLN A 264 4.00 -26.83 -12.01
N LYS A 265 4.96 -27.30 -11.19
CA LYS A 265 4.81 -28.52 -10.35
C LYS A 265 4.25 -28.20 -8.97
N SER A 266 4.91 -27.31 -8.22
CA SER A 266 4.49 -26.99 -6.85
C SER A 266 3.36 -25.97 -6.79
N LYS A 267 3.03 -25.32 -7.91
CA LYS A 267 2.08 -24.20 -7.99
C LYS A 267 2.48 -22.96 -7.16
N ALA A 268 3.69 -22.96 -6.58
CA ALA A 268 4.25 -21.77 -5.96
C ALA A 268 4.39 -20.65 -6.98
N PHE A 269 4.06 -19.43 -6.59
CA PHE A 269 4.14 -18.27 -7.45
C PHE A 269 4.72 -17.07 -6.71
N ASP A 270 5.52 -16.29 -7.43
CA ASP A 270 6.16 -15.08 -6.96
C ASP A 270 5.70 -13.90 -7.83
N PHE A 271 5.32 -12.83 -7.17
CA PHE A 271 5.08 -11.51 -7.75
C PHE A 271 6.19 -10.56 -7.33
N GLU A 272 6.73 -9.79 -8.27
CA GLU A 272 7.59 -8.65 -8.01
C GLU A 272 7.00 -7.45 -8.75
N ILE A 273 6.55 -6.45 -8.00
CA ILE A 273 5.99 -5.20 -8.51
C ILE A 273 7.06 -4.14 -8.36
N ALA A 274 7.51 -3.56 -9.47
CA ALA A 274 8.33 -2.36 -9.47
C ALA A 274 7.49 -1.20 -9.98
N PHE A 275 7.38 -0.13 -9.20
CA PHE A 275 6.73 1.10 -9.65
C PHE A 275 7.65 2.30 -9.41
N SER A 276 7.52 3.31 -10.27
CA SER A 276 8.10 4.62 -10.03
C SER A 276 7.16 5.74 -10.48
N THR A 277 7.25 6.86 -9.79
CA THR A 277 6.50 8.09 -10.04
C THR A 277 7.45 9.27 -9.93
N ILE A 278 7.26 10.26 -10.78
CA ILE A 278 7.91 11.56 -10.68
C ILE A 278 6.83 12.56 -10.26
N ASP A 279 7.11 13.34 -9.21
CA ASP A 279 6.21 14.41 -8.76
C ASP A 279 6.36 15.68 -9.61
N GLU A 280 5.63 16.74 -9.23
CA GLU A 280 5.64 18.02 -9.98
C GLU A 280 6.97 18.77 -9.87
N GLU A 281 7.85 18.37 -8.93
CA GLU A 281 9.18 18.95 -8.67
C GLU A 281 10.31 18.10 -9.26
N ASP A 282 9.98 17.17 -10.17
CA ASP A 282 10.89 16.21 -10.78
C ASP A 282 11.54 15.21 -9.78
N ALA A 283 11.00 15.06 -8.55
CA ALA A 283 11.49 14.06 -7.61
C ALA A 283 10.93 12.66 -7.95
N GLU A 284 11.82 11.69 -8.11
CA GLU A 284 11.53 10.29 -8.38
C GLU A 284 11.37 9.50 -7.09
N MET A 285 10.18 8.93 -6.90
CA MET A 285 9.94 7.85 -5.95
C MET A 285 9.93 6.53 -6.71
N SER A 286 10.69 5.53 -6.24
CA SER A 286 10.63 4.18 -6.77
C SER A 286 10.55 3.13 -5.66
N MET A 287 9.75 2.10 -5.88
CA MET A 287 9.58 1.01 -4.93
C MET A 287 9.49 -0.33 -5.66
N VAL A 288 10.11 -1.34 -5.06
CA VAL A 288 10.02 -2.73 -5.49
C VAL A 288 9.45 -3.56 -4.35
N MET A 289 8.26 -4.13 -4.56
CA MET A 289 7.61 -5.04 -3.63
C MET A 289 7.66 -6.47 -4.17
N THR A 290 7.74 -7.44 -3.27
CA THR A 290 7.68 -8.86 -3.60
C THR A 290 6.60 -9.54 -2.79
N LEU A 291 5.89 -10.48 -3.41
CA LEU A 291 4.94 -11.39 -2.76
C LEU A 291 5.23 -12.80 -3.26
N ALA A 292 5.72 -13.66 -2.36
CA ALA A 292 5.90 -15.08 -2.63
C ALA A 292 4.77 -15.87 -1.99
N VAL A 293 4.15 -16.80 -2.74
CA VAL A 293 3.09 -17.67 -2.24
C VAL A 293 3.43 -19.12 -2.52
N THR A 294 3.34 -19.96 -1.49
CA THR A 294 3.59 -21.40 -1.55
C THR A 294 2.32 -22.14 -1.15
N PRO A 295 1.61 -22.79 -2.09
CA PRO A 295 0.47 -23.64 -1.80
C PRO A 295 0.81 -24.80 -0.86
N GLN A 296 -0.13 -25.16 -0.02
CA GLN A 296 -0.03 -26.18 1.02
C GLN A 296 -1.32 -26.99 1.10
N LYS A 297 -1.21 -28.20 1.64
CA LYS A 297 -2.38 -29.00 2.03
C LYS A 297 -2.59 -28.86 3.53
N ASN A 298 -3.84 -28.70 3.94
CA ASN A 298 -4.23 -28.67 5.33
C ASN A 298 -5.39 -29.65 5.57
N ASP A 299 -5.15 -30.71 6.32
CA ASP A 299 -6.20 -31.66 6.72
C ASP A 299 -6.82 -31.31 8.08
N GLU A 300 -6.32 -30.27 8.76
CA GLU A 300 -6.80 -29.86 10.08
C GLU A 300 -8.13 -29.12 9.99
N LYS A 301 -9.06 -29.49 10.87
CA LYS A 301 -10.32 -28.76 11.05
C LYS A 301 -10.06 -27.41 11.68
N ILE A 302 -10.54 -26.36 11.04
CA ILE A 302 -10.53 -25.01 11.60
C ILE A 302 -11.65 -24.92 12.63
N LYS A 303 -11.32 -24.43 13.83
CA LYS A 303 -12.27 -24.28 14.93
C LYS A 303 -12.65 -22.82 15.07
N MET A 304 -13.95 -22.55 15.00
CA MET A 304 -14.50 -21.24 15.33
C MET A 304 -14.36 -20.96 16.84
N PRO A 305 -14.07 -19.71 17.25
CA PRO A 305 -14.10 -19.32 18.64
C PRO A 305 -15.47 -19.58 19.28
N SER A 306 -15.47 -20.06 20.52
CA SER A 306 -16.69 -20.16 21.32
C SER A 306 -17.05 -18.83 21.96
N LYS A 307 -18.30 -18.67 22.43
CA LYS A 307 -18.75 -17.45 23.15
C LYS A 307 -17.86 -17.06 24.34
N LYS A 308 -17.20 -18.03 24.99
CA LYS A 308 -16.28 -17.76 26.11
C LYS A 308 -14.92 -17.27 25.66
N GLU A 309 -14.55 -17.53 24.40
CA GLU A 309 -13.32 -17.07 23.77
C GLU A 309 -13.52 -15.74 23.06
N ILE A 310 -14.74 -15.20 23.02
CA ILE A 310 -15.02 -13.84 22.55
C ILE A 310 -14.86 -12.87 23.73
N ILE A 311 -14.21 -11.73 23.51
CA ILE A 311 -14.18 -10.59 24.44
C ILE A 311 -15.39 -9.69 24.17
N SER A 312 -16.03 -9.15 25.20
CA SER A 312 -17.11 -8.18 24.99
C SER A 312 -16.56 -6.85 24.50
N GLN A 313 -17.37 -6.10 23.75
CA GLN A 313 -17.03 -4.77 23.27
C GLN A 313 -16.64 -3.83 24.42
N ASP A 314 -17.44 -3.76 25.49
CA ASP A 314 -17.13 -2.94 26.68
C ASP A 314 -15.76 -3.28 27.31
N ASP A 315 -15.39 -4.56 27.32
CA ASP A 315 -14.09 -4.98 27.87
C ASP A 315 -12.95 -4.64 26.92
N LEU A 316 -13.20 -4.71 25.61
CA LEU A 316 -12.22 -4.34 24.58
C LEU A 316 -11.98 -2.83 24.59
N GLU A 317 -13.04 -2.03 24.56
CA GLU A 317 -13.00 -0.57 24.59
C GLU A 317 -12.25 -0.06 25.82
N ALA A 318 -12.62 -0.52 27.02
CA ALA A 318 -11.92 -0.13 28.25
C ALA A 318 -10.42 -0.51 28.24
N ILE A 319 -10.03 -1.59 27.56
CA ILE A 319 -8.62 -1.98 27.46
C ILE A 319 -7.90 -1.12 26.41
N LEU A 320 -8.53 -0.84 25.27
CA LEU A 320 -7.96 0.00 24.22
C LEU A 320 -7.84 1.45 24.67
N GLU A 321 -8.85 1.98 25.39
CA GLU A 321 -8.79 3.26 26.08
C GLU A 321 -7.54 3.31 26.95
N ASN A 322 -7.26 2.32 27.80
CA ASN A 322 -6.02 2.35 28.61
C ASN A 322 -4.71 2.35 27.80
N ILE A 323 -4.72 1.91 26.54
CA ILE A 323 -3.56 1.94 25.64
C ILE A 323 -3.45 3.32 24.98
N THR A 324 -4.57 3.96 24.64
CA THR A 324 -4.62 5.27 24.00
C THR A 324 -4.64 6.44 25.01
N ALA A 325 -5.06 6.17 26.24
CA ALA A 325 -5.20 7.10 27.37
C ALA A 325 -3.85 7.32 28.09
N SER A 326 -2.82 7.73 27.33
CA SER A 326 -1.63 8.45 27.82
C SER A 326 -0.67 8.70 26.66
N PRO A 327 -0.22 9.94 26.36
CA PRO A 327 -0.36 11.22 27.06
C PRO A 327 -1.35 12.21 26.38
N PHE A 328 -2.33 11.72 25.61
CA PHE A 328 -3.32 12.59 24.96
C PHE A 328 -4.60 12.81 25.80
N ASP A 329 -4.94 11.92 26.73
CA ASP A 329 -6.17 12.05 27.55
C ASP A 329 -6.02 12.96 28.78
N ASP A 330 -4.80 13.22 29.26
CA ASP A 330 -4.57 14.24 30.32
C ASP A 330 -4.64 15.68 29.76
N LEU A 331 -4.91 15.83 28.46
CA LEU A 331 -5.22 17.11 27.82
C LEU A 331 -6.73 17.37 27.69
N ASP A 332 -7.61 16.39 27.98
CA ASP A 332 -9.02 16.45 27.55
C ASP A 332 -10.06 16.61 28.66
N SER A 333 -9.68 16.74 29.94
CA SER A 333 -10.66 16.99 31.02
C SER A 333 -11.02 18.47 31.25
N ASP A 334 -10.45 19.40 30.49
CA ASP A 334 -10.79 20.84 30.52
C ASP A 334 -11.05 21.44 29.11
N LEU A 335 -11.12 20.62 28.06
CA LEU A 335 -11.36 21.08 26.69
C LEU A 335 -12.78 20.71 26.23
N ASP A 336 -13.72 21.57 26.61
CA ASP A 336 -14.89 21.80 25.76
C ASP A 336 -14.39 22.07 24.34
N LEU A 337 -14.87 21.28 23.38
CA LEU A 337 -14.58 21.38 21.95
C LEU A 337 -14.97 22.77 21.40
N GLU A 338 -14.07 23.74 21.51
CA GLU A 338 -14.05 24.98 20.75
C GLU A 338 -12.68 25.12 20.07
N ASP A 339 -12.65 24.81 18.77
CA ASP A 339 -11.76 25.40 17.75
C ASP A 339 -10.24 25.42 18.06
N ASP A 340 -9.56 24.29 17.77
CA ASP A 340 -8.10 24.15 17.88
C ASP A 340 -7.33 24.99 16.84
N SER A 341 -7.21 26.29 17.11
CA SER A 341 -6.01 27.03 16.72
C SER A 341 -4.90 26.65 17.71
N ILE A 342 -3.92 25.87 17.25
CA ILE A 342 -2.72 25.57 18.03
C ILE A 342 -2.01 26.92 18.32
N ASP A 343 -1.96 27.32 19.59
CA ASP A 343 -1.26 28.54 19.99
C ASP A 343 0.26 28.33 19.94
N TYR A 344 0.85 28.68 18.79
CA TYR A 344 2.29 28.66 18.55
C TYR A 344 3.02 29.87 19.16
N SER A 345 2.39 30.66 20.03
CA SER A 345 3.02 31.85 20.62
C SER A 345 4.31 31.54 21.37
N ASP A 346 4.42 30.37 22.00
CA ASP A 346 5.62 29.91 22.70
C ASP A 346 6.82 29.63 21.77
N LEU A 347 6.60 29.41 20.47
CA LEU A 347 7.66 29.22 19.47
C LEU A 347 8.19 30.55 18.90
N LYS A 348 7.53 31.68 19.19
CA LYS A 348 7.95 33.01 18.70
C LYS A 348 9.22 33.54 19.36
N ASP A 349 9.65 32.92 20.45
CA ASP A 349 10.83 33.35 21.22
C ASP A 349 12.00 32.35 21.14
N ASP A 350 11.86 31.22 20.42
CA ASP A 350 12.95 30.25 20.26
C ASP A 350 13.99 30.71 19.21
N PRO A 351 15.29 30.89 19.57
CA PRO A 351 16.29 31.45 18.66
C PRO A 351 16.62 30.60 17.43
N GLU A 352 16.50 29.27 17.50
CA GLU A 352 16.77 28.37 16.37
C GLU A 352 15.59 28.37 15.39
N ILE A 353 14.35 28.42 15.91
CA ILE A 353 13.14 28.54 15.11
C ILE A 353 13.00 29.93 14.49
N GLN A 354 13.32 31.00 15.21
CA GLN A 354 13.32 32.36 14.66
C GLN A 354 14.27 32.49 13.47
N LYS A 355 15.44 31.83 13.54
CA LYS A 355 16.39 31.82 12.43
C LYS A 355 15.86 31.07 11.21
N LEU A 356 15.22 29.91 11.42
CA LEU A 356 14.59 29.14 10.34
C LEU A 356 13.45 29.94 9.67
N MET A 357 12.62 30.60 10.47
CA MET A 357 11.53 31.43 9.97
C MET A 357 12.02 32.70 9.26
N ASP A 358 13.12 33.30 9.73
CA ASP A 358 13.77 34.41 9.02
C ASP A 358 14.27 33.97 7.64
N ASP A 359 14.91 32.80 7.54
CA ASP A 359 15.39 32.25 6.26
C ASP A 359 14.21 32.00 5.29
N GLN A 360 13.11 31.40 5.77
CA GLN A 360 11.90 31.18 4.96
C GLN A 360 11.18 32.48 4.55
N LEU A 361 11.15 33.47 5.45
CA LEU A 361 10.56 34.77 5.16
C LEU A 361 11.37 35.51 4.09
N ASP A 362 12.70 35.46 4.16
CA ASP A 362 13.57 36.10 3.18
C ASP A 362 13.36 35.47 1.78
N GLU A 363 13.23 34.14 1.67
CA GLU A 363 12.87 33.45 0.41
C GLU A 363 11.50 33.87 -0.13
N MET A 364 10.49 33.98 0.74
CA MET A 364 9.16 34.44 0.33
C MET A 364 9.19 35.89 -0.16
N ILE A 365 9.98 36.76 0.48
CA ILE A 365 10.17 38.15 0.05
C ILE A 365 10.86 38.19 -1.33
N GLU A 366 11.88 37.36 -1.57
CA GLU A 366 12.52 37.29 -2.89
C GLU A 366 11.53 36.92 -4.00
N GLN A 367 10.59 36.00 -3.74
CA GLN A 367 9.54 35.63 -4.70
C GLN A 367 8.54 36.78 -4.96
N ILE A 368 8.14 37.50 -3.91
CA ILE A 368 7.28 38.69 -4.00
C ILE A 368 7.96 39.77 -4.85
N GLU A 369 9.25 40.03 -4.61
CA GLU A 369 10.02 41.03 -5.35
C GLU A 369 10.30 40.62 -6.80
N ALA A 370 10.46 39.32 -7.07
CA ALA A 370 10.67 38.80 -8.42
C ALA A 370 9.41 38.89 -9.31
N ASN A 371 8.21 38.91 -8.72
CA ASN A 371 6.95 38.96 -9.46
C ASN A 371 5.89 39.87 -8.80
N PRO A 372 6.12 41.20 -8.77
CA PRO A 372 5.24 42.14 -8.08
C PRO A 372 3.83 42.19 -8.69
N SER A 373 3.68 41.89 -9.99
CA SER A 373 2.38 41.86 -10.68
C SER A 373 1.45 40.74 -10.24
N ALA A 374 1.97 39.71 -9.55
CA ALA A 374 1.15 38.63 -9.00
C ALA A 374 0.55 38.99 -7.62
N VAL A 375 1.00 40.08 -7.00
CA VAL A 375 0.52 40.55 -5.70
C VAL A 375 -0.66 41.49 -5.91
N THR A 376 -1.86 41.03 -5.57
CA THR A 376 -3.09 41.84 -5.57
C THR A 376 -3.41 42.33 -4.16
N GLU A 377 -4.23 43.37 -4.02
CA GLU A 377 -4.67 43.86 -2.70
C GLU A 377 -5.36 42.76 -1.87
N GLU A 378 -6.10 41.87 -2.53
CA GLU A 378 -6.79 40.73 -1.92
C GLU A 378 -5.79 39.71 -1.36
N ASN A 379 -4.85 39.25 -2.19
CA ASN A 379 -3.85 38.25 -1.77
C ASN A 379 -2.87 38.82 -0.74
N ALA A 380 -2.52 40.11 -0.84
CA ALA A 380 -1.67 40.77 0.15
C ALA A 380 -2.38 40.89 1.50
N LYS A 381 -3.70 41.07 1.51
CA LYS A 381 -4.49 41.10 2.74
C LYS A 381 -4.56 39.71 3.39
N GLU A 382 -4.81 38.66 2.59
CA GLU A 382 -4.83 37.28 3.07
C GLU A 382 -3.46 36.86 3.63
N ALA A 383 -2.37 37.16 2.92
CA ALA A 383 -1.02 36.87 3.38
C ALA A 383 -0.71 37.56 4.72
N ARG A 384 -1.15 38.81 4.91
CA ARG A 384 -0.98 39.54 6.18
C ARG A 384 -1.81 38.98 7.31
N GLU A 385 -2.99 38.45 7.04
CA GLU A 385 -3.86 37.88 8.06
C GLU A 385 -3.33 36.51 8.50
N GLY A 386 -2.97 35.63 7.56
CA GLY A 386 -2.39 34.32 7.87
C GLY A 386 -1.01 34.40 8.54
N ALA A 387 -0.18 35.40 8.17
CA ALA A 387 1.17 35.52 8.71
C ALA A 387 1.22 36.08 10.14
N LYS A 388 0.18 36.77 10.64
CA LYS A 388 0.16 37.34 12.01
C LYS A 388 0.27 36.29 13.11
N GLU A 389 -0.28 35.11 12.85
CA GLU A 389 -0.28 34.01 13.81
C GLU A 389 1.09 33.31 13.84
N ILE A 390 1.83 33.37 12.73
CA ILE A 390 3.09 32.64 12.51
C ILE A 390 4.31 33.52 12.82
N PHE A 391 4.37 34.73 12.28
CA PHE A 391 5.53 35.62 12.38
C PHE A 391 5.49 36.54 13.61
N ASN A 392 6.68 36.91 14.08
CA ASN A 392 6.84 37.93 15.11
C ASN A 392 6.68 39.35 14.51
N GLU A 393 6.72 40.38 15.36
CA GLU A 393 6.53 41.77 14.91
C GLU A 393 7.58 42.25 13.90
N GLU A 394 8.84 41.83 14.04
CA GLU A 394 9.95 42.22 13.16
C GLU A 394 9.83 41.55 11.77
N GLN A 395 9.49 40.27 11.75
CA GLN A 395 9.21 39.48 10.56
C GLN A 395 7.97 39.99 9.82
N MET A 396 6.88 40.26 10.55
CA MET A 396 5.68 40.86 9.97
C MET A 396 5.96 42.22 9.35
N LYS A 397 6.87 43.00 9.93
CA LYS A 397 7.26 44.28 9.35
C LYS A 397 7.98 44.10 8.01
N LYS A 398 8.94 43.16 7.91
CA LYS A 398 9.62 42.85 6.65
C LYS A 398 8.65 42.39 5.56
N LEU A 399 7.72 41.49 5.89
CA LEU A 399 6.69 41.01 4.97
C LEU A 399 5.80 42.15 4.46
N ASN A 400 5.36 43.03 5.37
CA ASN A 400 4.51 44.16 5.01
C ASN A 400 5.19 45.12 4.05
N GLU A 401 6.47 45.44 4.30
CA GLU A 401 7.26 46.31 3.43
C GLU A 401 7.42 45.72 2.01
N ALA A 402 7.63 44.40 1.91
CA ALA A 402 7.73 43.70 0.62
C ALA A 402 6.41 43.71 -0.15
N LEU A 403 5.29 43.41 0.52
CA LEU A 403 3.96 43.40 -0.08
C LEU A 403 3.51 44.80 -0.53
N ASP A 404 3.74 45.84 0.29
CA ASP A 404 3.42 47.23 -0.07
C ASP A 404 4.23 47.69 -1.28
N LYS A 405 5.52 47.37 -1.31
CA LYS A 405 6.40 47.67 -2.45
C LYS A 405 5.95 46.96 -3.72
N ALA A 406 5.47 45.71 -3.63
CA ALA A 406 4.94 44.98 -4.77
C ALA A 406 3.61 45.55 -5.29
N LEU A 407 2.69 45.94 -4.40
CA LEU A 407 1.42 46.60 -4.75
C LEU A 407 1.63 47.97 -5.42
N ASP A 408 2.59 48.75 -4.91
CA ASP A 408 2.98 50.04 -5.49
C ASP A 408 3.68 49.88 -6.85
N ALA A 409 4.38 48.76 -7.07
CA ALA A 409 5.02 48.46 -8.35
C ALA A 409 4.05 47.91 -9.41
N GLY A 410 2.97 47.25 -8.99
CA GLY A 410 1.92 46.69 -9.86
C GLY A 410 0.84 47.69 -10.32
N THR A 411 0.88 48.94 -9.84
CA THR A 411 -0.13 49.98 -10.11
C THR A 411 0.22 50.94 -11.27
N ILE A 412 1.22 50.61 -12.11
CA ILE A 412 1.59 51.39 -13.32
C ILE A 412 1.01 50.78 -14.60
#